data_AF-A0AAU4T9Q9-F1
#
_entry.id   AF-A0AAU4T9Q9-F1
#
_cell.length_a   1.000
_cell.length_b   1.000
_cell.length_c   1.000
_cell.angle_alpha   90.00
_cell.angle_beta   90.00
_cell.angle_gamma   90.00
#
_symmetry.space_group_name_H-M   'P 1'
#
loop_
_entity.id
_entity.type
_entity.pdbx_description
1 polymer ?
#
loop_
_entity_poly.entity_id
_entity_poly.type
_entity_poly.pdbx_seq_one_letter_code
_entity_poly.pdbx_strand_id
1 'polypeptide(L)'
;MTRRVAPLFSGVVRPGRMHDWTAVRTEGIAEQFHRHPKVKAEVDEGYRGLANEFPGQVSAPPKKLKDDAPLGEHHAWREQRRRQSSARICVEHTNAEYKQWRPLQRFTGCRETYAETHLAIAALVSDRSARRATRRKSSTELVLARQAAC
;
A
#
# COMPACT_ATOMS: atom_id res chain seq x y z
N MET A 1 17.05 8.59 2.86
CA MET A 1 15.71 7.94 2.77
C MET A 1 15.85 6.47 3.10
N THR A 2 15.52 6.10 4.33
CA THR A 2 15.32 4.70 4.76
C THR A 2 14.16 4.12 3.94
N ARG A 3 14.39 3.04 3.18
CA ARG A 3 13.31 2.38 2.41
C ARG A 3 12.37 1.70 3.39
N ARG A 4 11.06 2.00 3.29
CA ARG A 4 10.02 1.35 4.09
C ARG A 4 9.84 -0.09 3.62
N VAL A 5 9.83 -1.03 4.56
CA VAL A 5 9.33 -2.39 4.35
C VAL A 5 7.84 -2.38 4.70
N ALA A 6 7.02 -3.10 3.93
CA ALA A 6 5.61 -3.27 4.19
C ALA A 6 5.31 -4.73 4.56
N PRO A 7 5.29 -5.11 5.85
CA PRO A 7 4.75 -6.39 6.26
C PRO A 7 3.24 -6.46 5.94
N LEU A 8 2.75 -7.67 5.64
CA LEU A 8 1.36 -7.91 5.28
C LEU A 8 0.57 -8.34 6.53
N PHE A 9 -0.42 -7.55 6.91
CA PHE A 9 -1.47 -8.02 7.80
C PHE A 9 -2.69 -8.38 6.96
N SER A 10 -3.08 -9.65 6.99
CA SER A 10 -4.36 -10.07 6.44
C SER A 10 -5.35 -10.17 7.58
N GLY A 11 -6.41 -9.36 7.54
CA GLY A 11 -7.51 -9.40 8.48
C GLY A 11 -8.29 -10.72 8.44
N VAL A 12 -9.55 -10.67 8.88
CA VAL A 12 -10.37 -11.88 9.00
C VAL A 12 -10.76 -12.39 7.60
N VAL A 13 -10.78 -13.71 7.42
CA VAL A 13 -11.26 -14.30 6.16
C VAL A 13 -12.78 -14.17 6.06
N ARG A 14 -13.26 -13.62 4.94
CA ARG A 14 -14.68 -13.36 4.70
C ARG A 14 -15.21 -14.09 3.46
N PRO A 15 -16.52 -14.35 3.38
CA PRO A 15 -17.15 -14.78 2.14
C PRO A 15 -16.89 -13.77 1.01
N GLY A 16 -16.55 -14.24 -0.19
CA GLY A 16 -16.15 -13.38 -1.32
C GLY A 16 -17.22 -12.45 -1.89
N ARG A 17 -18.44 -12.45 -1.35
CA ARG A 17 -19.53 -11.52 -1.73
C ARG A 17 -19.57 -10.26 -0.87
N MET A 18 -18.73 -10.16 0.16
CA MET A 18 -18.66 -8.98 1.00
C MET A 18 -17.90 -7.86 0.28
N HIS A 19 -18.47 -6.66 0.24
CA HIS A 19 -17.77 -5.49 -0.28
C HIS A 19 -16.66 -5.06 0.68
N ASP A 20 -15.49 -4.69 0.15
CA ASP A 20 -14.30 -4.36 0.94
C ASP A 20 -14.54 -3.27 2.00
N TRP A 21 -15.34 -2.26 1.67
CA TRP A 21 -15.72 -1.20 2.63
C TRP A 21 -16.47 -1.77 3.85
N THR A 22 -17.35 -2.76 3.62
CA THR A 22 -18.11 -3.41 4.68
C THR A 22 -17.19 -4.26 5.55
N ALA A 23 -16.19 -4.93 4.95
CA ALA A 23 -15.17 -5.66 5.70
C ALA A 23 -14.40 -4.73 6.65
N VAL A 24 -13.93 -3.58 6.16
CA VAL A 24 -13.20 -2.59 6.98
C VAL A 24 -14.02 -2.12 8.18
N ARG A 25 -15.32 -1.86 8.00
CA ARG A 25 -16.21 -1.44 9.10
C ARG A 25 -16.52 -2.55 10.10
N THR A 26 -16.63 -3.78 9.65
CA THR A 26 -17.00 -4.92 10.52
C THR A 26 -15.80 -5.51 11.26
N GLU A 27 -14.57 -5.25 10.81
CA GLU A 27 -13.34 -5.78 11.41
C GLU A 27 -12.75 -4.92 12.52
N GLY A 28 -13.44 -3.86 12.93
CA GLY A 28 -12.99 -3.02 14.03
C GLY A 28 -11.88 -2.03 13.64
N ILE A 29 -11.57 -1.89 12.34
CA ILE A 29 -10.45 -1.07 11.86
C ILE A 29 -10.68 0.42 12.17
N ALA A 30 -11.92 0.90 12.01
CA ALA A 30 -12.27 2.27 12.36
C ALA A 30 -12.11 2.53 13.88
N GLU A 31 -12.47 1.55 14.71
CA GLU A 31 -12.36 1.59 16.16
C GLU A 31 -10.89 1.60 16.63
N GLN A 32 -9.96 1.05 15.83
CA GLN A 32 -8.53 1.18 16.12
C GLN A 32 -8.05 2.63 15.98
N PHE A 33 -8.52 3.37 14.98
CA PHE A 33 -8.17 4.80 14.83
C PHE A 33 -8.76 5.68 15.94
N HIS A 34 -9.92 5.32 16.48
CA HIS A 34 -10.45 5.97 17.68
C HIS A 34 -9.57 5.72 18.91
N ARG A 35 -9.15 4.47 19.13
CA ARG A 35 -8.34 4.07 20.29
C ARG A 35 -6.89 4.54 20.21
N HIS A 36 -6.36 4.72 19.02
CA HIS A 36 -4.96 5.05 18.80
C HIS A 36 -4.80 6.32 17.95
N PRO A 37 -5.08 7.53 18.49
CA PRO A 37 -5.08 8.78 17.72
C PRO A 37 -3.75 9.16 17.06
N LYS A 38 -2.64 8.53 17.50
CA LYS A 38 -1.30 8.77 16.96
C LYS A 38 -0.99 7.90 15.73
N VAL A 39 -1.79 6.87 15.46
CA VAL A 39 -1.62 6.00 14.31
C VAL A 39 -2.01 6.76 13.05
N LYS A 40 -1.20 6.63 12.01
CA LYS A 40 -1.49 7.19 10.69
C LYS A 40 -1.55 6.08 9.66
N ALA A 41 -2.49 6.19 8.72
CA ALA A 41 -2.65 5.24 7.63
C ALA A 41 -2.75 5.96 6.28
N GLU A 42 -2.18 5.33 5.26
CA GLU A 42 -2.39 5.69 3.86
C GLU A 42 -3.31 4.64 3.25
N VAL A 43 -4.37 5.07 2.56
CA VAL A 43 -5.36 4.19 1.96
C VAL A 43 -5.48 4.43 0.46
N ASP A 44 -6.05 3.47 -0.26
CA ASP A 44 -6.39 3.61 -1.67
C ASP A 44 -7.64 4.46 -1.87
N GLU A 45 -7.86 4.92 -3.11
CA GLU A 45 -8.98 5.80 -3.45
C GLU A 45 -10.35 5.21 -3.11
N GLY A 46 -10.53 3.89 -3.24
CA GLY A 46 -11.77 3.21 -2.87
C GLY A 46 -12.13 3.31 -1.38
N TYR A 47 -11.16 3.62 -0.53
CA TYR A 47 -11.34 3.78 0.92
C TYR A 47 -11.35 5.25 1.36
N ARG A 48 -11.57 6.18 0.43
CA ARG A 48 -11.63 7.62 0.74
C ARG A 48 -12.66 7.97 1.82
N GLY A 49 -13.73 7.18 1.96
CA GLY A 49 -14.67 7.30 3.06
C GLY A 49 -14.00 7.28 4.44
N LEU A 50 -12.95 6.47 4.61
CA LEU A 50 -12.20 6.37 5.86
C LEU A 50 -11.33 7.59 6.11
N ALA A 51 -10.74 8.16 5.04
CA ALA A 51 -9.99 9.40 5.13
C ALA A 51 -10.89 10.58 5.49
N ASN A 52 -12.14 10.59 5.03
CA ASN A 52 -13.12 11.62 5.41
C ASN A 52 -13.54 11.49 6.88
N GLU A 53 -13.67 10.25 7.38
CA GLU A 53 -14.04 9.97 8.78
C GLU A 53 -12.90 10.30 9.76
N PHE A 54 -11.64 10.08 9.35
CA PHE A 54 -10.44 10.31 10.17
C PHE A 54 -9.40 11.22 9.50
N PRO A 55 -9.72 12.50 9.22
CA PRO A 55 -8.86 13.36 8.39
C PRO A 55 -7.47 13.65 8.97
N GLY A 56 -7.30 13.53 10.29
CA GLY A 56 -6.00 13.71 10.97
C GLY A 56 -5.12 12.45 11.01
N GLN A 57 -5.68 11.28 10.74
CA GLN A 57 -5.02 9.98 10.85
C GLN A 57 -4.91 9.26 9.51
N VAL A 58 -5.92 9.36 8.66
CA VAL A 58 -6.04 8.58 7.42
C VAL A 58 -5.95 9.49 6.21
N SER A 59 -5.03 9.20 5.29
CA SER A 59 -4.85 9.94 4.04
C SER A 59 -5.16 9.08 2.83
N ALA A 60 -6.02 9.57 1.94
CA ALA A 60 -6.28 8.97 0.62
C ALA A 60 -5.56 9.75 -0.49
N PRO A 61 -5.44 9.21 -1.72
CA PRO A 61 -4.85 9.93 -2.84
C PRO A 61 -5.61 11.24 -3.12
N PRO A 62 -4.92 12.33 -3.51
CA PRO A 62 -5.61 13.56 -3.86
C PRO A 62 -6.54 13.30 -5.06
N LYS A 63 -7.76 13.85 -5.02
CA LYS A 63 -8.69 13.76 -6.17
C LYS A 63 -8.03 14.39 -7.39
N LYS A 64 -8.26 13.80 -8.56
CA LYS A 64 -7.84 14.42 -9.83
C LYS A 64 -8.48 15.81 -9.91
N LEU A 65 -7.67 16.83 -10.21
CA LEU A 65 -8.19 18.18 -10.46
C LEU A 65 -8.94 18.22 -11.78
N LYS A 66 -9.83 19.20 -11.91
CA LYS A 66 -10.44 19.56 -13.19
C LYS A 66 -9.38 20.15 -14.12
N ASP A 67 -9.65 20.08 -15.43
CA ASP A 67 -8.68 20.50 -16.45
C ASP A 67 -8.50 22.04 -16.52
N ASP A 68 -9.41 22.80 -15.91
CA ASP A 68 -9.36 24.26 -15.79
C ASP A 68 -8.59 24.76 -14.56
N ALA A 69 -8.06 23.85 -13.73
CA ALA A 69 -7.31 24.26 -12.54
C ALA A 69 -5.99 24.96 -12.91
N PRO A 70 -5.51 25.89 -12.07
CA PRO A 70 -4.24 26.56 -12.29
C PRO A 70 -3.06 25.57 -12.45
N LEU A 71 -2.12 25.89 -13.34
CA LEU A 71 -0.95 25.03 -13.61
C LEU A 71 -0.13 24.71 -12.35
N GLY A 72 -0.04 25.67 -11.41
CA GLY A 72 0.62 25.47 -10.13
C GLY A 72 -0.04 24.38 -9.27
N GLU A 73 -1.38 24.31 -9.30
CA GLU A 73 -2.14 23.28 -8.59
C GLU A 73 -1.97 21.90 -9.23
N HIS A 74 -1.95 21.83 -10.57
CA HIS A 74 -1.61 20.59 -11.28
C HIS A 74 -0.20 20.10 -10.95
N HIS A 75 0.77 21.01 -10.77
CA HIS A 75 2.12 20.63 -10.36
C HIS A 75 2.13 20.08 -8.92
N ALA A 76 1.50 20.79 -7.98
CA ALA A 76 1.40 20.35 -6.59
C ALA A 76 0.70 18.98 -6.46
N TRP A 77 -0.39 18.77 -7.20
CA TRP A 77 -1.10 17.50 -7.26
C TRP A 77 -0.23 16.36 -7.79
N ARG A 78 0.52 16.59 -8.88
CA ARG A 78 1.43 15.58 -9.45
C ARG A 78 2.50 15.18 -8.44
N GLU A 79 3.10 16.15 -7.75
CA GLU A 79 4.11 15.88 -6.73
C GLU A 79 3.54 15.11 -5.54
N GLN A 80 2.35 15.48 -5.05
CA GLN A 80 1.68 14.74 -3.97
C GLN A 80 1.35 13.30 -4.40
N ARG A 81 0.79 13.11 -5.61
CA ARG A 81 0.47 11.79 -6.16
C ARG A 81 1.72 10.95 -6.36
N ARG A 82 2.84 11.55 -6.80
CA ARG A 82 4.14 10.88 -6.95
C ARG A 82 4.68 10.40 -5.61
N ARG A 83 4.63 11.25 -4.57
CA ARG A 83 5.09 10.88 -3.21
C ARG A 83 4.30 9.71 -2.67
N GLN A 84 2.97 9.74 -2.78
CA GLN A 84 2.12 8.65 -2.34
C GLN A 84 2.36 7.36 -3.14
N SER A 85 2.42 7.44 -4.47
CA SER A 85 2.72 6.28 -5.31
C SER A 85 4.09 5.67 -4.95
N SER A 86 5.10 6.50 -4.69
CA SER A 86 6.43 6.04 -4.26
C SER A 86 6.39 5.33 -2.90
N ALA A 87 5.55 5.80 -1.97
CA ALA A 87 5.35 5.15 -0.68
C ALA A 87 4.63 3.79 -0.82
N ARG A 88 3.71 3.67 -1.79
CA ARG A 88 2.94 2.44 -2.07
C ARG A 88 3.74 1.33 -2.75
N ILE A 89 4.84 1.64 -3.44
CA ILE A 89 5.64 0.64 -4.18
C ILE A 89 6.02 -0.57 -3.31
N CYS A 90 6.38 -0.37 -2.03
CA CYS A 90 6.73 -1.49 -1.17
C CYS A 90 5.51 -2.39 -0.85
N VAL A 91 4.34 -1.79 -0.63
CA VAL A 91 3.07 -2.51 -0.43
C VAL A 91 2.70 -3.28 -1.71
N GLU A 92 2.84 -2.67 -2.88
CA GLU A 92 2.57 -3.32 -4.17
C GLU A 92 3.49 -4.52 -4.41
N HIS A 93 4.78 -4.41 -4.04
CA HIS A 93 5.70 -5.55 -4.09
C HIS A 93 5.30 -6.68 -3.15
N THR A 94 4.89 -6.37 -1.92
CA THR A 94 4.39 -7.37 -0.96
C THR A 94 3.11 -8.05 -1.50
N ASN A 95 2.18 -7.27 -2.04
CA ASN A 95 0.94 -7.77 -2.65
C ASN A 95 1.22 -8.64 -3.89
N ALA A 96 2.19 -8.24 -4.72
CA ALA A 96 2.59 -9.01 -5.89
C ALA A 96 3.21 -10.35 -5.48
N GLU A 97 4.09 -10.37 -4.47
CA GLU A 97 4.65 -11.61 -3.94
C GLU A 97 3.55 -12.51 -3.38
N TYR A 98 2.62 -11.96 -2.58
CA TYR A 98 1.44 -12.69 -2.11
C TYR A 98 0.65 -13.33 -3.28
N LYS A 99 0.39 -12.58 -4.35
CA LYS A 99 -0.32 -13.09 -5.55
C LYS A 99 0.48 -14.13 -6.36
N GLN A 100 1.80 -14.17 -6.23
CA GLN A 100 2.66 -15.15 -6.92
C GLN A 100 2.58 -16.56 -6.31
N TRP A 101 2.09 -16.70 -5.07
CA TRP A 101 1.88 -18.00 -4.44
C TRP A 101 0.73 -18.74 -5.11
N ARG A 102 1.07 -19.43 -6.21
CA ARG A 102 0.18 -20.29 -7.00
C ARG A 102 -0.61 -21.35 -6.20
N PRO A 103 -0.21 -21.83 -5.01
CA PRO A 103 -1.10 -22.63 -4.17
C PRO A 103 -2.47 -21.97 -3.96
N LEU A 104 -2.55 -20.66 -3.71
CA LEU A 104 -3.83 -19.96 -3.58
C LEU A 104 -4.68 -19.98 -4.85
N GLN A 105 -4.07 -20.14 -6.03
CA GLN A 105 -4.79 -20.30 -7.31
C GLN A 105 -5.28 -21.74 -7.54
N ARG A 106 -4.60 -22.74 -6.96
CA ARG A 106 -4.98 -24.17 -7.05
C ARG A 106 -5.94 -24.61 -5.95
N PHE A 107 -5.96 -23.93 -4.80
CA PHE A 107 -6.83 -24.22 -3.65
C PHE A 107 -8.22 -23.57 -3.74
N THR A 108 -8.64 -23.11 -4.92
CA THR A 108 -10.00 -22.60 -5.16
C THR A 108 -11.10 -23.62 -4.82
N GLY A 109 -10.76 -24.92 -4.79
CA GLY A 109 -11.69 -26.02 -4.45
C GLY A 109 -11.71 -26.48 -2.98
N CYS A 110 -10.72 -26.15 -2.15
CA CYS A 110 -10.64 -26.64 -0.75
C CYS A 110 -10.79 -25.48 0.23
N ARG A 111 -12.02 -25.02 0.41
CA ARG A 111 -12.34 -23.85 1.26
C ARG A 111 -12.08 -24.10 2.75
N GLU A 112 -12.11 -25.37 3.18
CA GLU A 112 -11.95 -25.79 4.57
C GLU A 112 -10.63 -25.34 5.20
N THR A 113 -9.54 -25.37 4.43
CA THR A 113 -8.19 -25.00 4.89
C THR A 113 -7.71 -23.65 4.33
N TYR A 114 -8.56 -22.93 3.59
CA TYR A 114 -8.19 -21.68 2.93
C TYR A 114 -7.69 -20.65 3.93
N ALA A 115 -8.37 -20.48 5.07
CA ALA A 115 -8.02 -19.45 6.04
C ALA A 115 -6.64 -19.67 6.67
N GLU A 116 -6.35 -20.90 7.08
CA GLU A 116 -5.04 -21.28 7.64
C GLU A 116 -3.93 -21.14 6.59
N THR A 117 -4.18 -21.62 5.37
CA THR A 117 -3.23 -21.52 4.25
C THR A 117 -2.92 -20.07 3.91
N HIS A 118 -3.97 -19.23 3.87
CA HIS A 118 -3.87 -17.81 3.59
C HIS A 118 -3.04 -17.07 4.64
N LEU A 119 -3.30 -17.32 5.93
CA LEU A 119 -2.55 -16.73 7.04
C LEU A 119 -1.09 -17.21 7.06
N ALA A 120 -0.83 -18.49 6.79
CA ALA A 120 0.53 -19.03 6.71
C ALA A 120 1.34 -18.36 5.59
N ILE A 121 0.73 -18.16 4.41
CA ILE A 121 1.36 -17.44 3.30
C ILE A 121 1.57 -15.96 3.65
N ALA A 122 0.58 -15.30 4.27
CA ALA A 122 0.70 -13.91 4.69
C ALA A 122 1.85 -13.70 5.69
N ALA A 123 2.00 -14.60 6.66
CA ALA A 123 3.10 -14.60 7.62
C ALA A 123 4.46 -14.80 6.93
N LEU A 124 4.56 -15.75 6.01
CA LEU A 124 5.79 -16.01 5.25
C LEU A 124 6.20 -14.83 4.36
N VAL A 125 5.24 -14.20 3.67
CA VAL A 125 5.48 -12.99 2.86
C VAL A 125 5.92 -11.83 3.74
N SER A 126 5.34 -11.68 4.93
CA SER A 126 5.73 -10.65 5.90
C SER A 126 7.16 -10.84 6.40
N ASP A 127 7.52 -12.07 6.79
CA ASP A 127 8.87 -12.42 7.21
C ASP A 127 9.90 -12.17 6.10
N ARG A 128 9.59 -12.58 4.86
CA ARG A 128 10.45 -12.29 3.69
C ARG A 128 10.58 -10.80 3.42
N SER A 129 9.49 -10.04 3.54
CA SER A 129 9.50 -8.59 3.38
C SER A 129 10.38 -7.95 4.44
N ALA A 130 10.26 -8.35 5.71
CA ALA A 130 11.09 -7.89 6.83
C ALA A 130 12.58 -8.22 6.63
N ARG A 131 12.89 -9.39 6.08
CA ARG A 131 14.28 -9.85 5.82
C ARG A 131 14.89 -9.26 4.55
N ARG A 132 14.12 -8.61 3.68
CA ARG A 132 14.69 -7.94 2.50
C ARG A 132 15.58 -6.78 2.96
N ALA A 133 16.87 -7.06 3.03
CA ALA A 133 17.89 -6.04 3.15
C ALA A 133 17.63 -4.98 2.07
N THR A 134 17.72 -3.71 2.46
CA THR A 134 17.62 -2.55 1.57
C THR A 134 18.81 -2.55 0.62
N ARG A 135 18.83 -3.46 -0.37
CA ARG A 135 19.90 -3.52 -1.36
C ARG A 135 19.73 -2.30 -2.26
N ARG A 136 20.37 -1.19 -1.86
CA ARG A 136 20.79 -0.16 -2.79
C ARG A 136 21.70 -0.89 -3.79
N LYS A 137 21.18 -1.27 -4.96
CA LYS A 137 22.04 -1.17 -6.13
C LYS A 137 22.25 0.34 -6.28
N SER A 138 23.44 0.81 -5.96
CA SER A 138 23.91 2.13 -6.38
C SER A 138 23.66 2.18 -7.87
N SER A 139 22.56 2.82 -8.26
CA SER A 139 22.29 3.12 -9.65
C SER A 139 23.48 3.94 -10.11
N THR A 140 24.15 3.44 -11.13
CA THR A 140 25.30 3.99 -11.86
C THR A 140 25.51 5.47 -11.57
N GLU A 141 26.68 5.83 -11.03
CA GLU A 141 27.14 7.21 -10.97
C GLU A 141 26.83 7.88 -12.32
N LEU A 142 25.92 8.85 -12.30
CA LEU A 142 25.75 9.75 -13.43
C LEU A 142 27.05 10.56 -13.49
N VAL A 143 28.00 10.09 -14.31
CA VAL A 143 29.20 10.84 -14.65
C VAL A 143 28.74 12.16 -15.23
N LEU A 144 29.02 13.26 -14.51
CA LEU A 144 28.89 14.61 -15.04
C LEU A 144 29.80 14.71 -16.27
N ALA A 145 29.20 14.67 -17.45
CA ALA A 145 29.87 15.12 -18.67
C ALA A 145 30.13 16.63 -18.49
N ARG A 146 31.32 16.94 -17.97
CA ARG A 146 31.77 18.30 -17.72
C ARG A 146 31.85 19.04 -19.06
N GLN A 147 31.08 20.12 -19.18
CA GLN A 147 31.33 21.18 -20.15
C GLN A 147 32.54 22.00 -19.68
N ALA A 148 33.49 22.22 -20.59
CA ALA A 148 34.37 23.39 -20.69
C ALA A 148 34.98 23.32 -22.11
N ALA A 149 34.53 24.13 -23.07
CA ALA A 149 35.03 25.48 -23.36
C ALA A 149 36.46 25.50 -23.91
N CYS A 150 36.57 25.64 -25.24
CA CYS A 150 37.46 26.55 -25.97
C CYS A 150 36.71 27.00 -27.23
#